data_AF-A0A0T5NU00-F1
#
_entry.id   AF-A0A0T5NU00-F1
#
_cell.length_a   1.000
_cell.length_b   1.000
_cell.length_c   1.000
_cell.angle_alpha   90.00
_cell.angle_beta   90.00
_cell.angle_gamma   90.00
#
_symmetry.space_group_name_H-M   'P 1'
#
loop_
_entity.id
_entity.type
_entity.pdbx_description
1 polymer ?
#
loop_
_entity_poly.entity_id
_entity_poly.type
_entity_poly.pdbx_seq_one_letter_code
_entity_poly.pdbx_strand_id
1 'polypeptide(L)'
;MQDTARESRLFAIVLLLAVGMVVFRAVATGLTPVDTLAVSDNDDIMRFLMVRDWLAGQGWYDTVQYRMLPPEGLEMHWSRYVDLGIAAVIWPLSLVMADAQAMAVALVVWPTLLFVALIGATGLAARRLFGSMAGLIAVVAVLLWPPTGLTYFAPARIDHHNVQILLTTLMLITVLWPAPRARLGVAGGLAAALSLAVGLETMVTIALAGLVLAGRVVGLRPGAGRQLAGFSLALAGGATLLFMGQTAPAEWLVSRCDELSVPYLALAWVGAGICLAVVVLAPRLSGVALRVGVLVALSVVGLAALSPLIGPCTAGPYDSLPQEVQDLITGRIIEARPALAYLWAANGLGFRFVVPAAMAVLVGSAVWGWQTWRGDGGAARARLGVLLLFGWLGVIGALFQIRLVLMGAAALPMLMGAVVAMLLAAGREGRFGRLGAGPAFVAAGLTLMLPTLYGALTGGGGAGAAMTTSDARMVDADACRKPDLLRSLNTVPEGVILSSSSYGPPLLLLTHHAALAGPYHRSADAIANGAVPFDGNAAVLRAALARTGADYLLLCRDARYGDGTSFATRLAAGERAEGLVPVAGPDAALVLLQVVR
;
A
#
# COMPACT_ATOMS: atom_id res chain seq x y z
N MET A 1 20.05 -20.29 30.25
CA MET A 1 19.07 -21.32 29.79
C MET A 1 17.65 -21.06 30.27
N GLN A 2 17.41 -20.69 31.53
CA GLN A 2 16.06 -20.41 32.03
C GLN A 2 15.41 -19.17 31.35
N ASP A 3 16.16 -18.09 31.13
CA ASP A 3 15.64 -16.90 30.43
C ASP A 3 15.29 -17.16 28.96
N THR A 4 16.10 -17.92 28.23
CA THR A 4 15.84 -18.21 26.81
C THR A 4 14.60 -19.10 26.61
N ALA A 5 14.35 -20.03 27.53
CA ALA A 5 13.13 -20.84 27.55
C ALA A 5 11.89 -20.01 27.94
N ARG A 6 12.04 -19.07 28.86
CA ARG A 6 10.98 -18.11 29.22
C ARG A 6 10.63 -17.18 28.05
N GLU A 7 11.62 -16.55 27.43
CA GLU A 7 11.41 -15.66 26.28
C GLU A 7 10.79 -16.39 25.08
N SER A 8 11.15 -17.66 24.87
CA SER A 8 10.55 -18.49 23.81
C SER A 8 9.08 -18.81 24.09
N ARG A 9 8.70 -19.07 25.36
CA ARG A 9 7.30 -19.26 25.77
C ARG A 9 6.51 -17.96 25.62
N LEU A 10 7.07 -16.82 26.05
CA LEU A 10 6.46 -15.51 25.89
C LEU A 10 6.22 -15.16 24.42
N PHE A 11 7.19 -15.43 23.55
CA PHE A 11 7.02 -15.25 22.11
C PHE A 11 5.83 -16.06 21.58
N ALA A 12 5.72 -17.34 21.94
CA ALA A 12 4.62 -18.18 21.48
C ALA A 12 3.26 -17.65 21.98
N ILE A 13 3.19 -17.23 23.24
CA ILE A 13 1.97 -16.63 23.82
C ILE A 13 1.60 -15.35 23.06
N VAL A 14 2.54 -14.42 22.86
CA VAL A 14 2.26 -13.16 22.15
C VAL A 14 1.88 -13.42 20.69
N LEU A 15 2.51 -14.37 20.02
CA LEU A 15 2.13 -14.75 18.66
C LEU A 15 0.70 -15.29 18.60
N LEU A 16 0.32 -16.18 19.52
CA LEU A 16 -1.04 -16.74 19.59
C LEU A 16 -2.07 -15.67 19.95
N LEU A 17 -1.77 -14.78 20.90
CA LEU A 17 -2.63 -13.65 21.25
C LEU A 17 -2.79 -12.67 20.09
N ALA A 18 -1.71 -12.40 19.35
CA ALA A 18 -1.75 -11.55 18.16
C ALA A 18 -2.67 -12.13 17.09
N VAL A 19 -2.51 -13.41 16.77
CA VAL A 19 -3.39 -14.12 15.82
C VAL A 19 -4.83 -14.15 16.33
N GLY A 20 -5.04 -14.49 17.60
CA GLY A 20 -6.35 -14.51 18.23
C GLY A 20 -7.04 -13.14 18.19
N MET A 21 -6.31 -12.05 18.44
CA MET A 21 -6.84 -10.68 18.36
C MET A 21 -7.23 -10.31 16.94
N VAL A 22 -6.42 -10.65 15.94
CA VAL A 22 -6.72 -10.39 14.53
C VAL A 22 -7.96 -11.15 14.08
N VAL A 23 -8.06 -12.44 14.42
CA VAL A 23 -9.25 -13.25 14.14
C VAL A 23 -10.48 -12.73 14.89
N PHE A 24 -10.33 -12.32 16.16
CA PHE A 24 -11.43 -11.73 16.92
C PHE A 24 -11.93 -10.43 16.30
N ARG A 25 -11.03 -9.52 15.89
CA ARG A 25 -11.40 -8.29 15.18
C ARG A 25 -12.14 -8.60 13.90
N ALA A 26 -11.64 -9.57 13.12
CA ALA A 26 -12.27 -10.05 11.90
C ALA A 26 -13.71 -10.50 12.15
N VAL A 27 -13.93 -11.37 13.15
CA VAL A 27 -15.27 -11.84 13.55
C VAL A 27 -16.17 -10.69 14.00
N ALA A 28 -15.65 -9.77 14.82
CA ALA A 28 -16.42 -8.62 15.31
C ALA A 28 -16.88 -7.68 14.17
N THR A 29 -16.02 -7.46 13.17
CA THR A 29 -16.37 -6.66 11.98
C THR A 29 -17.21 -7.42 10.95
N GLY A 30 -17.23 -8.75 11.02
CA GLY A 30 -17.95 -9.61 10.07
C GLY A 30 -19.47 -9.57 10.18
N LEU A 31 -20.03 -8.78 11.12
CA LEU A 31 -21.47 -8.59 11.24
C LEU A 31 -22.03 -7.63 10.17
N THR A 32 -21.24 -6.66 9.70
CA THR A 32 -21.64 -5.68 8.68
C THR A 32 -20.49 -5.38 7.68
N PRO A 33 -19.94 -6.40 7.00
CA PRO A 33 -18.72 -6.26 6.20
C PRO A 33 -18.90 -5.36 4.97
N VAL A 34 -20.09 -5.36 4.35
CA VAL A 34 -20.41 -4.48 3.21
C VAL A 34 -20.52 -3.03 3.65
N ASP A 35 -21.14 -2.74 4.80
CA ASP A 35 -21.16 -1.39 5.36
C ASP A 35 -19.76 -0.92 5.73
N THR A 36 -18.95 -1.81 6.30
CA THR A 36 -17.54 -1.55 6.63
C THR A 36 -16.74 -1.22 5.37
N LEU A 37 -16.96 -1.96 4.28
CA LEU A 37 -16.35 -1.69 2.97
C LEU A 37 -16.81 -0.36 2.40
N ALA A 38 -18.10 -0.04 2.46
CA ALA A 38 -18.67 1.17 1.88
C ALA A 38 -18.11 2.47 2.48
N VAL A 39 -17.66 2.43 3.74
CA VAL A 39 -16.98 3.55 4.41
C VAL A 39 -15.45 3.44 4.40
N SER A 40 -14.91 2.40 3.75
CA SER A 40 -13.47 2.18 3.59
C SER A 40 -12.90 3.00 2.42
N ASP A 41 -11.72 2.61 1.94
CA ASP A 41 -11.10 3.30 0.82
C ASP A 41 -11.81 3.00 -0.50
N ASN A 42 -11.74 3.96 -1.41
CA ASN A 42 -12.29 3.84 -2.75
C ASN A 42 -11.67 2.68 -3.52
N ASP A 43 -10.39 2.39 -3.29
CA ASP A 43 -9.68 1.31 -3.96
C ASP A 43 -10.17 -0.06 -3.51
N ASP A 44 -10.48 -0.23 -2.22
CA ASP A 44 -11.05 -1.45 -1.68
C ASP A 44 -12.45 -1.72 -2.25
N ILE A 45 -13.29 -0.68 -2.32
CA ILE A 45 -14.64 -0.79 -2.88
C ILE A 45 -14.58 -1.18 -4.35
N MET A 46 -13.75 -0.49 -5.13
CA MET A 46 -13.62 -0.78 -6.55
C MET A 46 -13.02 -2.17 -6.78
N ARG A 47 -12.05 -2.60 -5.96
CA ARG A 47 -11.50 -3.96 -6.02
C ARG A 47 -12.60 -5.00 -5.82
N PHE A 48 -13.48 -4.77 -4.85
CA PHE A 48 -14.61 -5.66 -4.59
C PHE A 48 -15.55 -5.74 -5.80
N LEU A 49 -15.88 -4.60 -6.42
CA LEU A 49 -16.71 -4.55 -7.62
C LEU A 49 -16.06 -5.32 -8.77
N MET A 50 -14.76 -5.12 -9.00
CA MET A 50 -13.99 -5.83 -10.04
C MET A 50 -13.99 -7.36 -9.86
N VAL A 51 -13.87 -7.83 -8.61
CA VAL A 51 -13.96 -9.26 -8.29
C VAL A 51 -15.37 -9.79 -8.51
N ARG A 52 -16.38 -9.05 -8.03
CA ARG A 52 -17.79 -9.41 -8.19
C ARG A 52 -18.17 -9.52 -9.67
N ASP A 53 -17.80 -8.53 -10.47
CA ASP A 53 -18.18 -8.45 -11.88
C ASP A 53 -17.45 -9.54 -12.69
N TRP A 54 -16.19 -9.86 -12.36
CA TRP A 54 -15.49 -11.03 -12.91
C TRP A 54 -16.18 -12.35 -12.58
N LEU A 55 -16.55 -12.57 -11.31
CA LEU A 55 -17.28 -13.76 -10.89
C LEU A 55 -18.70 -13.83 -11.50
N ALA A 56 -19.28 -12.69 -11.86
CA ALA A 56 -20.56 -12.58 -12.55
C ALA A 56 -20.48 -12.78 -14.07
N GLY A 57 -19.29 -13.05 -14.63
CA GLY A 57 -19.09 -13.43 -16.03
C GLY A 57 -18.30 -12.43 -16.88
N GLN A 58 -17.82 -11.32 -16.31
CA GLN A 58 -16.88 -10.43 -17.01
C GLN A 58 -15.59 -11.20 -17.34
N GLY A 59 -14.96 -10.90 -18.49
CA GLY A 59 -13.79 -11.63 -18.96
C GLY A 59 -12.56 -11.44 -18.05
N TRP A 60 -11.68 -12.44 -17.98
CA TRP A 60 -10.44 -12.36 -17.18
C TRP A 60 -9.59 -11.14 -17.54
N TYR A 61 -9.45 -10.82 -18.83
CA TYR A 61 -8.68 -9.67 -19.30
C TYR A 61 -9.49 -8.36 -19.38
N ASP A 62 -10.80 -8.41 -19.13
CA ASP A 62 -11.64 -7.22 -19.13
C ASP A 62 -11.60 -6.60 -17.74
N THR A 63 -10.78 -5.56 -17.54
CA THR A 63 -10.66 -4.82 -16.28
C THR A 63 -11.46 -3.50 -16.28
N VAL A 64 -12.50 -3.39 -17.11
CA VAL A 64 -13.33 -2.19 -17.20
C VAL A 64 -14.44 -2.20 -16.15
N GLN A 65 -14.60 -1.12 -15.39
CA GLN A 65 -15.80 -0.87 -14.60
C GLN A 65 -16.80 -0.05 -15.44
N TYR A 66 -17.74 -0.73 -16.07
CA TYR A 66 -18.69 -0.13 -17.03
C TYR A 66 -19.68 0.86 -16.40
N ARG A 67 -19.93 0.78 -15.08
CA ARG A 67 -20.80 1.75 -14.40
C ARG A 67 -20.06 3.03 -13.98
N MET A 68 -18.75 3.11 -14.20
CA MET A 68 -17.98 4.34 -14.02
C MET A 68 -17.68 4.96 -15.38
N LEU A 69 -18.06 6.22 -15.59
CA LEU A 69 -17.99 6.88 -16.91
C LEU A 69 -18.69 6.09 -18.03
N PRO A 70 -19.98 5.73 -17.88
CA PRO A 70 -20.70 5.08 -18.97
C PRO A 70 -20.87 6.01 -20.19
N PRO A 71 -20.98 5.47 -21.42
CA PRO A 71 -21.01 4.04 -21.74
C PRO A 71 -19.63 3.38 -21.89
N GLU A 72 -18.55 4.14 -22.02
CA GLU A 72 -17.21 3.59 -22.30
C GLU A 72 -16.66 2.77 -21.13
N GLY A 73 -17.00 3.15 -19.89
CA GLY A 73 -16.45 2.53 -18.70
C GLY A 73 -15.08 3.09 -18.31
N LEU A 74 -14.57 2.64 -17.16
CA LEU A 74 -13.22 2.97 -16.70
C LEU A 74 -12.36 1.72 -16.61
N GLU A 75 -11.29 1.66 -17.40
CA GLU A 75 -10.30 0.59 -17.31
C GLU A 75 -9.41 0.74 -16.06
N MET A 76 -9.16 -0.40 -15.40
CA MET A 76 -8.32 -0.48 -14.21
C MET A 76 -7.05 -1.28 -14.50
N HIS A 77 -5.90 -0.67 -14.23
CA HIS A 77 -4.55 -1.25 -14.38
C HIS A 77 -4.20 -2.31 -13.31
N TRP A 78 -5.17 -2.74 -12.52
CA TRP A 78 -4.94 -3.56 -11.33
C TRP A 78 -4.76 -5.03 -11.67
N SER A 79 -3.81 -5.68 -10.99
CA SER A 79 -3.52 -7.09 -11.23
C SER A 79 -4.69 -8.01 -10.86
N ARG A 80 -5.06 -8.87 -11.82
CA ARG A 80 -6.01 -9.98 -11.64
C ARG A 80 -5.54 -11.05 -10.64
N TYR A 81 -4.27 -11.10 -10.26
CA TYR A 81 -3.80 -12.07 -9.28
C TYR A 81 -4.28 -11.76 -7.85
N VAL A 82 -4.52 -10.49 -7.53
CA VAL A 82 -5.17 -10.12 -6.26
C VAL A 82 -6.64 -10.55 -6.30
N ASP A 83 -7.32 -10.29 -7.41
CA ASP A 83 -8.71 -10.70 -7.62
C ASP A 83 -8.87 -12.22 -7.50
N LEU A 84 -7.96 -12.99 -8.12
CA LEU A 84 -7.89 -14.44 -8.01
C LEU A 84 -7.71 -14.91 -6.57
N GLY A 85 -6.87 -14.21 -5.79
CA GLY A 85 -6.68 -14.50 -4.37
C GLY A 85 -7.96 -14.33 -3.55
N ILE A 86 -8.69 -13.24 -3.79
CA ILE A 86 -9.98 -12.98 -3.15
C ILE A 86 -11.03 -14.02 -3.60
N ALA A 87 -11.12 -14.29 -4.90
CA ALA A 87 -12.03 -15.29 -5.45
C ALA A 87 -11.75 -16.71 -4.94
N ALA A 88 -10.48 -17.06 -4.68
CA ALA A 88 -10.12 -18.34 -4.08
C ALA A 88 -10.65 -18.52 -2.64
N VAL A 89 -11.00 -17.42 -1.96
CA VAL A 89 -11.75 -17.45 -0.69
C VAL A 89 -13.26 -17.55 -0.96
N ILE A 90 -13.79 -16.77 -1.92
CA ILE A 90 -15.23 -16.72 -2.23
C ILE A 90 -15.75 -18.06 -2.74
N TRP A 91 -15.07 -18.65 -3.73
CA TRP A 91 -15.54 -19.84 -4.44
C TRP A 91 -15.85 -21.05 -3.55
N PRO A 92 -14.98 -21.50 -2.63
CA PRO A 92 -15.32 -22.61 -1.74
C PRO A 92 -16.43 -22.25 -0.75
N LEU A 93 -16.57 -20.98 -0.36
CA LEU A 93 -17.65 -20.53 0.52
C LEU A 93 -19.00 -20.56 -0.20
N SER A 94 -19.07 -20.16 -1.47
CA SER A 94 -20.32 -20.17 -2.24
C SER A 94 -20.90 -21.57 -2.48
N LEU A 95 -20.11 -22.63 -2.28
CA LEU A 95 -20.61 -24.01 -2.30
C LEU A 95 -21.53 -24.33 -1.11
N VAL A 96 -21.48 -23.55 -0.03
CA VAL A 96 -22.21 -23.83 1.22
C VAL A 96 -23.04 -22.65 1.74
N MET A 97 -22.94 -21.48 1.13
CA MET A 97 -23.72 -20.29 1.48
C MET A 97 -24.07 -19.47 0.22
N ALA A 98 -25.01 -18.53 0.33
CA ALA A 98 -25.36 -17.66 -0.79
C ALA A 98 -24.18 -16.80 -1.25
N ASP A 99 -24.06 -16.52 -2.55
CA ASP A 99 -22.93 -15.78 -3.13
C ASP A 99 -22.67 -14.44 -2.42
N ALA A 100 -23.74 -13.68 -2.11
CA ALA A 100 -23.63 -12.42 -1.39
C ALA A 100 -23.02 -12.60 0.02
N GLN A 101 -23.34 -13.70 0.70
CA GLN A 101 -22.76 -14.04 2.01
C GLN A 101 -21.29 -14.50 1.86
N ALA A 102 -20.98 -15.29 0.84
CA ALA A 102 -19.61 -15.72 0.55
C ALA A 102 -18.68 -14.53 0.28
N MET A 103 -19.14 -13.58 -0.55
CA MET A 103 -18.45 -12.32 -0.81
C MET A 103 -18.27 -11.48 0.45
N ALA A 104 -19.33 -11.33 1.26
CA ALA A 104 -19.29 -10.60 2.52
C ALA A 104 -18.27 -11.21 3.51
N VAL A 105 -18.20 -12.54 3.62
CA VAL A 105 -17.22 -13.25 4.45
C VAL A 105 -15.80 -13.05 3.91
N ALA A 106 -15.60 -13.06 2.59
CA ALA A 106 -14.29 -12.88 1.97
C ALA A 106 -13.66 -11.50 2.27
N LEU A 107 -14.47 -10.44 2.39
CA LEU A 107 -14.02 -9.08 2.79
C LEU A 107 -13.28 -9.05 4.13
N VAL A 108 -13.54 -10.03 4.98
CA VAL A 108 -12.93 -10.16 6.30
C VAL A 108 -11.84 -11.23 6.28
N VAL A 109 -12.12 -12.38 5.67
CA VAL A 109 -11.19 -13.53 5.67
C VAL A 109 -9.92 -13.23 4.88
N TRP A 110 -10.02 -12.63 3.69
CA TRP A 110 -8.87 -12.34 2.83
C TRP A 110 -7.78 -11.49 3.53
N PRO A 111 -8.07 -10.27 4.01
CA PRO A 111 -7.06 -9.46 4.68
C PRO A 111 -6.57 -10.10 5.98
N THR A 112 -7.44 -10.83 6.70
CA THR A 112 -7.08 -11.56 7.92
C THR A 112 -6.03 -12.64 7.65
N LEU A 113 -6.20 -13.43 6.57
CA LEU A 113 -5.25 -14.46 6.17
C LEU A 113 -3.89 -13.85 5.84
N LEU A 114 -3.87 -12.76 5.05
CA LEU A 114 -2.63 -12.05 4.73
C LEU A 114 -1.97 -11.47 5.99
N PHE A 115 -2.77 -10.96 6.94
CA PHE A 115 -2.22 -10.36 8.15
C PHE A 115 -1.62 -11.40 9.10
N VAL A 116 -2.30 -12.54 9.28
CA VAL A 116 -1.76 -13.68 10.03
C VAL A 116 -0.47 -14.19 9.39
N ALA A 117 -0.41 -14.26 8.06
CA ALA A 117 0.80 -14.62 7.34
C ALA A 117 1.94 -13.61 7.57
N LEU A 118 1.65 -12.29 7.55
CA LEU A 118 2.64 -11.25 7.83
C LEU A 118 3.17 -11.32 9.27
N ILE A 119 2.29 -11.48 10.26
CA ILE A 119 2.64 -11.64 11.67
C ILE A 119 3.55 -12.85 11.86
N GLY A 120 3.16 -14.00 11.30
CA GLY A 120 3.93 -15.23 11.35
C GLY A 120 5.30 -15.09 10.69
N ALA A 121 5.34 -14.62 9.44
CA ALA A 121 6.57 -14.45 8.68
C ALA A 121 7.56 -13.50 9.39
N THR A 122 7.08 -12.34 9.80
CA THR A 122 7.91 -11.32 10.47
C THR A 122 8.38 -11.79 11.83
N GLY A 123 7.47 -12.27 12.68
CA GLY A 123 7.76 -12.68 14.05
C GLY A 123 8.69 -13.89 14.12
N LEU A 124 8.43 -14.93 13.32
CA LEU A 124 9.27 -16.13 13.29
C LEU A 124 10.65 -15.85 12.69
N ALA A 125 10.72 -15.04 11.63
CA ALA A 125 12.02 -14.66 11.05
C ALA A 125 12.82 -13.78 12.02
N ALA A 126 12.21 -12.77 12.63
CA ALA A 126 12.84 -11.92 13.63
C ALA A 126 13.36 -12.76 14.82
N ARG A 127 12.55 -13.69 15.33
CA ARG A 127 12.97 -14.65 16.37
C ARG A 127 14.19 -15.45 15.93
N ARG A 128 14.16 -15.99 14.71
CA ARG A 128 15.24 -16.86 14.19
C ARG A 128 16.54 -16.11 13.94
N LEU A 129 16.46 -14.83 13.58
CA LEU A 129 17.61 -14.01 13.15
C LEU A 129 18.21 -13.16 14.28
N PHE A 130 17.40 -12.76 15.26
CA PHE A 130 17.77 -11.82 16.32
C PHE A 130 17.38 -12.27 17.75
N GLY A 131 16.69 -13.40 17.90
CA GLY A 131 16.30 -13.97 19.20
C GLY A 131 14.82 -13.74 19.57
N SER A 132 14.32 -14.51 20.55
CA SER A 132 12.90 -14.56 20.90
C SER A 132 12.31 -13.22 21.31
N MET A 133 13.06 -12.38 22.03
CA MET A 133 12.62 -11.03 22.38
C MET A 133 12.40 -10.14 21.15
N ALA A 134 13.31 -10.19 20.16
CA ALA A 134 13.15 -9.45 18.91
C ALA A 134 11.93 -9.92 18.12
N GLY A 135 11.69 -11.24 18.09
CA GLY A 135 10.50 -11.81 17.47
C GLY A 135 9.20 -11.34 18.11
N LEU A 136 9.15 -11.33 19.44
CA LEU A 136 7.97 -10.88 20.19
C LEU A 136 7.67 -9.41 19.90
N ILE A 137 8.68 -8.56 19.98
CA ILE A 137 8.53 -7.12 19.76
C ILE A 137 8.18 -6.84 18.30
N ALA A 138 8.74 -7.59 17.35
CA ALA A 138 8.37 -7.46 15.94
C ALA A 138 6.89 -7.80 15.68
N VAL A 139 6.33 -8.83 16.35
CA VAL A 139 4.90 -9.13 16.29
C VAL A 139 4.07 -7.96 16.82
N VAL A 140 4.45 -7.41 17.97
CA VAL A 140 3.78 -6.23 18.54
C VAL A 140 3.89 -5.03 17.59
N ALA A 141 5.04 -4.81 16.97
CA ALA A 141 5.25 -3.74 15.99
C ALA A 141 4.34 -3.90 14.76
N VAL A 142 4.19 -5.11 14.22
CA VAL A 142 3.27 -5.40 13.11
C VAL A 142 1.83 -5.03 13.48
N LEU A 143 1.40 -5.30 14.71
CA LEU A 143 0.05 -5.00 15.19
C LEU A 143 -0.20 -3.51 15.44
N LEU A 144 0.78 -2.82 16.03
CA LEU A 144 0.60 -1.45 16.51
C LEU A 144 0.98 -0.38 15.48
N TRP A 145 1.87 -0.71 14.53
CA TRP A 145 2.27 0.26 13.53
C TRP A 145 1.12 0.53 12.56
N PRO A 146 0.66 1.79 12.42
CA PRO A 146 -0.59 2.08 11.70
C PRO A 146 -0.65 1.59 10.26
N PRO A 147 0.40 1.74 9.42
CA PRO A 147 0.37 1.22 8.05
C PRO A 147 0.03 -0.27 7.97
N THR A 148 0.55 -1.09 8.91
CA THR A 148 0.23 -2.52 8.94
C THR A 148 -1.09 -2.78 9.68
N GLY A 149 -1.09 -2.72 11.01
CA GLY A 149 -2.18 -3.30 11.81
C GLY A 149 -3.46 -2.48 11.94
N LEU A 150 -3.45 -1.23 11.45
CA LEU A 150 -4.60 -0.32 11.55
C LEU A 150 -5.12 0.15 10.18
N THR A 151 -4.29 0.09 9.13
CA THR A 151 -4.60 0.61 7.79
C THR A 151 -4.69 -0.53 6.78
N TYR A 152 -3.61 -1.00 6.19
CA TYR A 152 -3.69 -1.85 4.98
C TYR A 152 -4.17 -3.29 5.23
N PHE A 153 -4.10 -3.78 6.48
CA PHE A 153 -4.59 -5.12 6.84
C PHE A 153 -5.88 -5.08 7.69
N ALA A 154 -6.52 -3.92 7.83
CA ALA A 154 -7.78 -3.82 8.55
C ALA A 154 -8.91 -4.59 7.81
N PRO A 155 -9.99 -4.97 8.50
CA PRO A 155 -11.13 -5.61 7.85
C PRO A 155 -11.67 -4.77 6.68
N ALA A 156 -12.13 -5.43 5.62
CA ALA A 156 -12.56 -4.84 4.35
C ALA A 156 -11.46 -4.11 3.55
N ARG A 157 -10.20 -4.11 4.00
CA ARG A 157 -9.05 -3.58 3.24
C ARG A 157 -8.50 -4.68 2.34
N ILE A 158 -9.03 -4.78 1.14
CA ILE A 158 -8.77 -5.87 0.18
C ILE A 158 -7.87 -5.47 -0.98
N ASP A 159 -7.45 -4.20 -1.04
CA ASP A 159 -6.58 -3.70 -2.09
C ASP A 159 -5.12 -4.23 -1.98
N HIS A 160 -4.32 -3.99 -3.02
CA HIS A 160 -3.04 -4.61 -3.32
C HIS A 160 -1.90 -4.35 -2.31
N HIS A 161 -2.00 -3.29 -1.50
CA HIS A 161 -0.98 -2.90 -0.53
C HIS A 161 -0.63 -4.03 0.47
N ASN A 162 -1.62 -4.76 0.97
CA ASN A 162 -1.40 -5.86 1.93
C ASN A 162 -0.63 -7.04 1.31
N VAL A 163 -0.90 -7.35 0.04
CA VAL A 163 -0.21 -8.38 -0.74
C VAL A 163 1.25 -7.97 -0.96
N GLN A 164 1.50 -6.73 -1.38
CA GLN A 164 2.86 -6.25 -1.62
C GLN A 164 3.70 -6.18 -0.34
N ILE A 165 3.14 -5.74 0.79
CA ILE A 165 3.84 -5.75 2.08
C ILE A 165 4.24 -7.19 2.47
N LEU A 166 3.33 -8.16 2.33
CA LEU A 166 3.64 -9.56 2.62
C LEU A 166 4.72 -10.10 1.68
N LEU A 167 4.59 -9.91 0.37
CA LEU A 167 5.54 -10.43 -0.62
C LEU A 167 6.93 -9.82 -0.48
N THR A 168 7.03 -8.51 -0.27
CA THR A 168 8.31 -7.84 -0.02
C THR A 168 8.92 -8.23 1.33
N THR A 169 8.10 -8.56 2.34
CA THR A 169 8.58 -9.15 3.61
C THR A 169 9.18 -10.53 3.37
N LEU A 170 8.48 -11.41 2.64
CA LEU A 170 8.99 -12.74 2.29
C LEU A 170 10.29 -12.65 1.48
N MET A 171 10.36 -11.73 0.51
CA MET A 171 11.57 -11.43 -0.24
C MET A 171 12.72 -11.02 0.71
N LEU A 172 12.50 -10.04 1.58
CA LEU A 172 13.51 -9.54 2.51
C LEU A 172 14.00 -10.64 3.46
N ILE A 173 13.11 -11.52 3.94
CA ILE A 173 13.49 -12.67 4.76
C ILE A 173 14.51 -13.55 4.02
N THR A 174 14.35 -13.80 2.72
CA THR A 174 15.33 -14.57 1.94
C THR A 174 16.69 -13.86 1.85
N VAL A 175 16.70 -12.53 1.79
CA VAL A 175 17.92 -11.71 1.79
C VAL A 175 18.59 -11.78 3.16
N LEU A 176 17.85 -11.74 4.26
CA LEU A 176 18.41 -11.78 5.62
C LEU A 176 18.86 -13.17 6.07
N TRP A 177 18.33 -14.22 5.45
CA TRP A 177 18.53 -15.60 5.88
C TRP A 177 20.01 -16.02 5.83
N PRO A 178 20.51 -16.77 6.83
CA PRO A 178 21.88 -17.30 6.79
C PRO A 178 22.07 -18.34 5.69
N ALA A 179 23.33 -18.57 5.31
CA ALA A 179 23.74 -19.53 4.28
C ALA A 179 23.10 -19.27 2.89
N PRO A 180 23.61 -18.24 2.16
CA PRO A 180 23.19 -17.92 0.80
C PRO A 180 23.19 -19.14 -0.13
N ARG A 181 22.10 -19.35 -0.87
CA ARG A 181 21.93 -20.46 -1.82
C ARG A 181 20.87 -20.15 -2.87
N ALA A 182 20.90 -20.86 -3.99
CA ALA A 182 20.00 -20.64 -5.13
C ALA A 182 18.52 -20.69 -4.74
N ARG A 183 18.10 -21.67 -3.92
CA ARG A 183 16.69 -21.80 -3.50
C ARG A 183 16.16 -20.57 -2.75
N LEU A 184 17.00 -19.90 -1.95
CA LEU A 184 16.62 -18.64 -1.30
C LEU A 184 16.48 -17.52 -2.32
N GLY A 185 17.39 -17.49 -3.30
CA GLY A 185 17.30 -16.58 -4.44
C GLY A 185 15.99 -16.74 -5.20
N VAL A 186 15.69 -17.97 -5.64
CA VAL A 186 14.46 -18.28 -6.38
C VAL A 186 13.22 -17.89 -5.59
N ALA A 187 13.12 -18.26 -4.31
CA ALA A 187 11.99 -17.89 -3.48
C ALA A 187 11.82 -16.37 -3.35
N GLY A 188 12.92 -15.63 -3.14
CA GLY A 188 12.88 -14.16 -3.07
C GLY A 188 12.55 -13.50 -4.41
N GLY A 189 13.06 -14.05 -5.51
CA GLY A 189 12.80 -13.56 -6.86
C GLY A 189 11.36 -13.80 -7.32
N LEU A 190 10.77 -14.96 -6.97
CA LEU A 190 9.35 -15.23 -7.23
C LEU A 190 8.43 -14.31 -6.41
N ALA A 191 8.77 -14.07 -5.13
CA ALA A 191 8.02 -13.11 -4.31
C ALA A 191 8.11 -11.69 -4.88
N ALA A 192 9.30 -11.28 -5.34
CA ALA A 192 9.52 -10.00 -6.01
C ALA A 192 8.75 -9.91 -7.35
N ALA A 193 8.77 -10.96 -8.17
CA ALA A 193 8.04 -11.04 -9.43
C ALA A 193 6.53 -10.88 -9.22
N LEU A 194 5.97 -11.60 -8.24
CA LEU A 194 4.55 -11.48 -7.91
C LEU A 194 4.23 -10.09 -7.36
N SER A 195 5.09 -9.52 -6.51
CA SER A 195 4.88 -8.15 -6.01
C SER A 195 4.89 -7.12 -7.15
N LEU A 196 5.76 -7.29 -8.15
CA LEU A 196 5.87 -6.42 -9.31
C LEU A 196 4.68 -6.57 -10.26
N ALA A 197 4.16 -7.79 -10.43
CA ALA A 197 2.95 -8.04 -11.21
C ALA A 197 1.70 -7.44 -10.54
N VAL A 198 1.66 -7.47 -9.20
CA VAL A 198 0.59 -6.86 -8.39
C VAL A 198 0.57 -5.34 -8.53
N GLY A 199 1.74 -4.69 -8.59
CA GLY A 199 1.86 -3.25 -8.78
C GLY A 199 3.33 -2.78 -8.80
N LEU A 200 3.57 -1.56 -9.29
CA LEU A 200 4.93 -1.03 -9.48
C LEU A 200 5.51 -0.34 -8.24
N GLU A 201 4.69 -0.09 -7.22
CA GLU A 201 5.08 0.74 -6.05
C GLU A 201 6.31 0.22 -5.32
N THR A 202 6.49 -1.10 -5.24
CA THR A 202 7.62 -1.71 -4.53
C THR A 202 8.82 -2.01 -5.43
N MET A 203 8.83 -1.54 -6.68
CA MET A 203 9.92 -1.77 -7.63
C MET A 203 11.28 -1.32 -7.07
N VAL A 204 11.33 -0.17 -6.38
CA VAL A 204 12.56 0.34 -5.76
C VAL A 204 13.01 -0.55 -4.60
N THR A 205 12.07 -1.10 -3.82
CA THR A 205 12.35 -2.08 -2.75
C THR A 205 12.92 -3.38 -3.32
N ILE A 206 12.40 -3.85 -4.46
CA ILE A 206 12.90 -5.02 -5.18
C ILE A 206 14.31 -4.75 -5.72
N ALA A 207 14.54 -3.59 -6.32
CA ALA A 207 15.85 -3.18 -6.83
C ALA A 207 16.89 -3.12 -5.70
N LEU A 208 16.52 -2.61 -4.53
CA LEU A 208 17.38 -2.59 -3.34
C LEU A 208 17.75 -4.01 -2.88
N ALA A 209 16.81 -4.97 -2.92
CA ALA A 209 17.11 -6.36 -2.62
C ALA A 209 18.16 -6.94 -3.60
N GLY A 210 17.99 -6.68 -4.89
CA GLY A 210 18.97 -7.03 -5.93
C GLY A 210 20.34 -6.41 -5.66
N LEU A 211 20.39 -5.12 -5.31
CA LEU A 211 21.62 -4.40 -5.00
C LEU A 211 22.35 -4.97 -3.77
N VAL A 212 21.61 -5.31 -2.71
CA VAL A 212 22.19 -5.96 -1.52
C VAL A 212 22.78 -7.32 -1.87
N LEU A 213 22.12 -8.12 -2.71
CA LEU A 213 22.64 -9.41 -3.16
C LEU A 213 23.85 -9.24 -4.08
N ALA A 214 23.83 -8.27 -5.01
CA ALA A 214 24.97 -7.91 -5.86
C ALA A 214 26.18 -7.46 -5.05
N GLY A 215 25.98 -6.62 -4.03
CA GLY A 215 27.04 -6.19 -3.11
C GLY A 215 27.69 -7.37 -2.37
N ARG A 216 26.93 -8.43 -2.04
CA ARG A 216 27.50 -9.66 -1.46
C ARG A 216 28.36 -10.44 -2.45
N VAL A 217 28.02 -10.42 -3.73
CA VAL A 217 28.84 -11.03 -4.80
C VAL A 217 30.13 -10.24 -5.02
N VAL A 218 30.04 -8.91 -5.06
CA VAL A 218 31.21 -8.00 -5.13
C VAL A 218 32.18 -8.26 -3.97
N GLY A 219 31.64 -8.45 -2.77
CA GLY A 219 32.39 -8.83 -1.56
C GLY A 219 32.80 -10.31 -1.49
N LEU A 220 32.58 -11.10 -2.55
CA LEU A 220 32.88 -12.54 -2.64
C LEU A 220 32.35 -13.36 -1.47
N ARG A 221 31.16 -13.03 -0.95
CA ARG A 221 30.57 -13.84 0.11
C ARG A 221 30.23 -15.24 -0.40
N PRO A 222 30.61 -16.32 0.31
CA PRO A 222 30.29 -17.68 -0.10
C PRO A 222 28.79 -17.88 -0.38
N GLY A 223 28.49 -18.52 -1.51
CA GLY A 223 27.11 -18.81 -1.94
C GLY A 223 26.30 -17.61 -2.48
N ALA A 224 26.82 -16.37 -2.35
CA ALA A 224 26.10 -15.16 -2.78
C ALA A 224 25.80 -15.17 -4.29
N GLY A 225 26.73 -15.66 -5.11
CA GLY A 225 26.53 -15.71 -6.56
C GLY A 225 25.35 -16.61 -6.97
N ARG A 226 25.21 -17.78 -6.32
CA ARG A 226 24.08 -18.69 -6.55
C ARG A 226 22.76 -18.07 -6.11
N GLN A 227 22.75 -17.34 -4.98
CA GLN A 227 21.56 -16.64 -4.51
C GLN A 227 21.15 -15.51 -5.46
N LEU A 228 22.11 -14.68 -5.90
CA LEU A 228 21.84 -13.59 -6.84
C LEU A 228 21.34 -14.09 -8.20
N ALA A 229 21.97 -15.15 -8.73
CA ALA A 229 21.53 -15.78 -9.99
C ALA A 229 20.09 -16.32 -9.86
N GLY A 230 19.80 -17.04 -8.78
CA GLY A 230 18.44 -17.55 -8.52
C GLY A 230 17.40 -16.44 -8.36
N PHE A 231 17.76 -15.35 -7.66
CA PHE A 231 16.88 -14.19 -7.48
C PHE A 231 16.57 -13.48 -8.79
N SER A 232 17.60 -13.14 -9.55
CA SER A 232 17.46 -12.37 -10.78
C SER A 232 16.72 -13.14 -11.88
N LEU A 233 17.03 -14.42 -12.08
CA LEU A 233 16.33 -15.27 -13.05
C LEU A 233 14.87 -15.52 -12.66
N ALA A 234 14.60 -15.77 -11.38
CA ALA A 234 13.24 -15.98 -10.91
C ALA A 234 12.39 -14.70 -10.97
N LEU A 235 13.00 -13.53 -10.71
CA LEU A 235 12.34 -12.24 -10.88
C LEU A 235 11.97 -12.00 -12.36
N ALA A 236 12.94 -12.09 -13.26
CA ALA A 236 12.72 -11.79 -14.68
C ALA A 236 11.78 -12.81 -15.34
N GLY A 237 12.03 -14.11 -15.14
CA GLY A 237 11.19 -15.18 -15.67
C GLY A 237 9.81 -15.21 -15.03
N GLY A 238 9.73 -15.07 -13.71
CA GLY A 238 8.45 -15.02 -12.98
C GLY A 238 7.60 -13.83 -13.40
N ALA A 239 8.17 -12.63 -13.51
CA ALA A 239 7.45 -11.44 -13.96
C ALA A 239 6.94 -11.61 -15.39
N THR A 240 7.73 -12.22 -16.27
CA THR A 240 7.32 -12.52 -17.66
C THR A 240 6.11 -13.46 -17.70
N LEU A 241 6.13 -14.54 -16.90
CA LEU A 241 5.02 -15.50 -16.85
C LEU A 241 3.76 -14.87 -16.26
N LEU A 242 3.91 -14.05 -15.22
CA LEU A 242 2.78 -13.35 -14.59
C LEU A 242 2.19 -12.29 -15.53
N PHE A 243 3.02 -11.53 -16.23
CA PHE A 243 2.59 -10.62 -17.29
C PHE A 243 1.75 -11.34 -18.35
N MET A 244 2.26 -12.45 -18.90
CA MET A 244 1.54 -13.23 -19.91
C MET A 244 0.19 -13.77 -19.39
N GLY A 245 0.10 -14.06 -18.09
CA GLY A 245 -1.12 -14.57 -17.47
C GLY A 245 -2.16 -13.49 -17.15
N GLN A 246 -1.76 -12.26 -16.82
CA GLN A 246 -2.70 -11.17 -16.48
C GLN A 246 -3.00 -10.20 -17.63
N THR A 247 -2.10 -10.08 -18.61
CA THR A 247 -2.24 -9.16 -19.74
C THR A 247 -2.72 -9.89 -20.99
N ALA A 248 -3.73 -9.34 -21.67
CA ALA A 248 -4.27 -9.92 -22.90
C ALA A 248 -3.17 -10.06 -23.97
N PRO A 249 -3.13 -11.16 -24.75
CA PRO A 249 -2.12 -11.35 -25.80
C PRO A 249 -2.03 -10.19 -26.81
N ALA A 250 -3.15 -9.53 -27.10
CA ALA A 250 -3.19 -8.37 -27.99
C ALA A 250 -2.44 -7.14 -27.42
N GLU A 251 -2.32 -7.04 -26.09
CA GLU A 251 -1.69 -5.92 -25.40
C GLU A 251 -0.22 -6.19 -25.05
N TRP A 252 0.35 -7.36 -25.39
CA TRP A 252 1.69 -7.75 -24.95
C TRP A 252 2.82 -6.82 -25.42
N LEU A 253 2.61 -6.09 -26.52
CA LEU A 253 3.58 -5.14 -27.07
C LEU A 253 3.24 -3.69 -26.72
N VAL A 254 2.19 -3.46 -25.94
CA VAL A 254 1.79 -2.12 -25.52
C VAL A 254 2.58 -1.74 -24.27
N SER A 255 3.28 -0.60 -24.35
CA SER A 255 4.01 -0.04 -23.21
C SER A 255 3.07 0.72 -22.30
N ARG A 256 3.08 0.39 -21.01
CA ARG A 256 2.27 1.02 -19.96
C ARG A 256 3.19 1.41 -18.79
N CYS A 257 3.02 2.60 -18.22
CA CYS A 257 3.92 3.14 -17.19
C CYS A 257 3.38 3.03 -15.75
N ASP A 258 2.23 2.38 -15.58
CA ASP A 258 1.52 2.24 -14.31
C ASP A 258 1.19 0.77 -13.97
N GLU A 259 1.55 -0.17 -14.84
CA GLU A 259 1.43 -1.61 -14.61
C GLU A 259 2.63 -2.39 -15.18
N LEU A 260 2.72 -3.67 -14.84
CA LEU A 260 3.76 -4.54 -15.39
C LEU A 260 3.59 -4.70 -16.90
N SER A 261 4.54 -4.14 -17.67
CA SER A 261 4.55 -4.19 -19.13
C SER A 261 5.99 -4.25 -19.67
N VAL A 262 6.15 -4.17 -21.00
CA VAL A 262 7.43 -4.36 -21.71
C VAL A 262 8.61 -3.57 -21.12
N PRO A 263 8.51 -2.27 -20.76
CA PRO A 263 9.61 -1.53 -20.16
C PRO A 263 10.13 -2.14 -18.86
N TYR A 264 9.24 -2.60 -17.98
CA TYR A 264 9.60 -3.19 -16.70
C TYR A 264 10.11 -4.62 -16.84
N LEU A 265 9.58 -5.40 -17.79
CA LEU A 265 10.12 -6.71 -18.14
C LEU A 265 11.54 -6.59 -18.71
N ALA A 266 11.77 -5.61 -19.59
CA ALA A 266 13.09 -5.34 -20.13
C ALA A 266 14.09 -4.93 -19.04
N LEU A 267 13.68 -4.07 -18.09
CA LEU A 267 14.47 -3.75 -16.90
C LEU A 267 14.82 -4.99 -16.08
N ALA A 268 13.86 -5.90 -15.87
CA ALA A 268 14.09 -7.13 -15.13
C ALA A 268 15.09 -8.07 -15.84
N TRP A 269 14.95 -8.25 -17.16
CA TRP A 269 15.85 -9.11 -17.95
C TRP A 269 17.25 -8.52 -18.12
N VAL A 270 17.38 -7.23 -18.40
CA VAL A 270 18.69 -6.56 -18.46
C VAL A 270 19.36 -6.58 -17.09
N GLY A 271 18.61 -6.29 -16.02
CA GLY A 271 19.07 -6.42 -14.64
C GLY A 271 19.56 -7.83 -14.32
N ALA A 272 18.84 -8.86 -14.79
CA ALA A 272 19.26 -10.25 -14.62
C ALA A 272 20.53 -10.59 -15.40
N GLY A 273 20.66 -10.12 -16.65
CA GLY A 273 21.89 -10.25 -17.44
C GLY A 273 23.09 -9.63 -16.75
N ILE A 274 22.95 -8.40 -16.24
CA ILE A 274 23.99 -7.70 -15.46
C ILE A 274 24.36 -8.50 -14.21
N CYS A 275 23.37 -8.97 -13.45
CA CYS A 275 23.59 -9.76 -12.25
C CYS A 275 24.38 -11.05 -12.56
N LEU A 276 24.00 -11.78 -13.60
CA LEU A 276 24.69 -13.01 -14.03
C LEU A 276 26.11 -12.73 -14.51
N ALA A 277 26.30 -11.65 -15.29
CA ALA A 277 27.64 -11.21 -15.70
C ALA A 277 28.52 -10.92 -14.48
N VAL A 278 28.00 -10.24 -13.46
CA VAL A 278 28.74 -9.95 -12.21
C VAL A 278 29.05 -11.23 -11.43
N VAL A 279 28.13 -12.21 -11.37
CA VAL A 279 28.40 -13.52 -10.75
C VAL A 279 29.59 -14.22 -11.41
N VAL A 280 29.70 -14.12 -12.73
CA VAL A 280 30.76 -14.75 -13.52
C VAL A 280 32.07 -13.93 -13.41
N LEU A 281 32.02 -12.61 -13.53
CA LEU A 281 33.20 -11.75 -13.60
C LEU A 281 33.83 -11.47 -12.24
N ALA A 282 33.05 -11.30 -11.17
CA ALA A 282 33.58 -10.86 -9.87
C ALA A 282 34.73 -11.73 -9.32
N PRO A 283 34.70 -13.08 -9.42
CA PRO A 283 35.82 -13.92 -8.97
C PRO A 283 37.10 -13.75 -9.79
N ARG A 284 37.01 -13.24 -11.03
CA ARG A 284 38.14 -13.04 -11.96
C ARG A 284 38.78 -11.65 -11.82
N LEU A 285 38.11 -10.72 -11.14
CA LEU A 285 38.56 -9.34 -10.99
C LEU A 285 39.30 -9.14 -9.66
N SER A 286 40.44 -8.47 -9.72
CA SER A 286 41.22 -8.10 -8.55
C SER A 286 40.65 -6.82 -7.90
N GLY A 287 40.38 -6.91 -6.60
CA GLY A 287 39.92 -5.77 -5.80
C GLY A 287 38.42 -5.47 -5.88
N VAL A 288 37.89 -4.91 -4.79
CA VAL A 288 36.46 -4.53 -4.68
C VAL A 288 36.13 -3.36 -5.61
N ALA A 289 37.03 -2.38 -5.74
CA ALA A 289 36.83 -1.21 -6.59
C ALA A 289 36.58 -1.58 -8.07
N LEU A 290 37.37 -2.49 -8.63
CA LEU A 290 37.19 -2.94 -10.02
C LEU A 290 35.87 -3.70 -10.21
N ARG A 291 35.47 -4.53 -9.24
CA ARG A 291 34.17 -5.25 -9.28
C ARG A 291 32.98 -4.29 -9.22
N VAL A 292 33.07 -3.26 -8.37
CA VAL A 292 32.06 -2.18 -8.33
C VAL A 292 32.06 -1.42 -9.65
N GLY A 293 33.23 -1.06 -10.18
CA GLY A 293 33.36 -0.39 -11.47
C GLY A 293 32.72 -1.16 -12.61
N VAL A 294 32.92 -2.48 -12.68
CA VAL A 294 32.27 -3.34 -13.69
C VAL A 294 30.75 -3.40 -13.49
N LEU A 295 30.27 -3.57 -12.26
CA LEU A 295 28.82 -3.55 -11.98
C LEU A 295 28.18 -2.22 -12.41
N VAL A 296 28.81 -1.09 -12.07
CA VAL A 296 28.34 0.25 -12.45
C VAL A 296 28.38 0.43 -13.96
N ALA A 297 29.49 0.09 -14.62
CA ALA A 297 29.64 0.21 -16.08
C ALA A 297 28.57 -0.60 -16.83
N LEU A 298 28.34 -1.86 -16.44
CA LEU A 298 27.30 -2.71 -17.01
C LEU A 298 25.90 -2.14 -16.78
N SER A 299 25.65 -1.55 -15.60
CA SER A 299 24.38 -0.91 -15.27
C SER A 299 24.12 0.34 -16.11
N VAL A 300 25.14 1.19 -16.29
CA VAL A 300 25.05 2.39 -17.14
C VAL A 300 24.80 2.00 -18.60
N VAL A 301 25.55 1.03 -19.12
CA VAL A 301 25.36 0.53 -20.50
C VAL A 301 23.96 -0.08 -20.67
N GLY A 302 23.50 -0.88 -19.71
CA GLY A 302 22.16 -1.47 -19.74
C GLY A 302 21.04 -0.42 -19.72
N LEU A 303 21.14 0.58 -18.85
CA LEU A 303 20.17 1.68 -18.78
C LEU A 303 20.20 2.54 -20.05
N ALA A 304 21.38 2.83 -20.59
CA ALA A 304 21.52 3.56 -21.85
C ALA A 304 20.85 2.80 -23.01
N ALA A 305 21.07 1.48 -23.10
CA ALA A 305 20.44 0.62 -24.10
C ALA A 305 18.90 0.56 -23.95
N LEU A 306 18.39 0.61 -22.71
CA LEU A 306 16.95 0.60 -22.44
C LEU A 306 16.28 1.98 -22.52
N SER A 307 17.05 3.06 -22.57
CA SER A 307 16.54 4.44 -22.52
C SER A 307 15.39 4.73 -23.51
N PRO A 308 15.34 4.22 -24.76
CA PRO A 308 14.19 4.47 -25.65
C PRO A 308 12.89 3.83 -25.16
N LEU A 309 12.99 2.71 -24.43
CA LEU A 309 11.85 1.94 -23.95
C LEU A 309 11.36 2.46 -22.59
N ILE A 310 12.28 2.82 -21.69
CA ILE A 310 11.93 3.31 -20.35
C ILE A 310 11.73 4.83 -20.29
N GLY A 311 12.30 5.57 -21.25
CA GLY A 311 12.22 7.04 -21.33
C GLY A 311 10.81 7.59 -21.19
N PRO A 312 9.81 7.07 -21.92
CA PRO A 312 8.42 7.48 -21.80
C PRO A 312 7.83 7.33 -20.39
N CYS A 313 8.39 6.45 -19.55
CA CYS A 313 7.90 6.21 -18.18
C CYS A 313 8.70 6.97 -17.11
N THR A 314 9.70 7.78 -17.47
CA THR A 314 10.55 8.47 -16.47
C THR A 314 9.84 9.58 -15.70
N ALA A 315 8.80 10.17 -16.28
CA ALA A 315 7.95 11.16 -15.62
C ALA A 315 6.84 10.52 -14.76
N GLY A 316 6.79 9.19 -14.71
CA GLY A 316 5.89 8.43 -13.85
C GLY A 316 4.51 8.18 -14.49
N PRO A 317 3.59 7.56 -13.72
CA PRO A 317 2.30 7.09 -14.24
C PRO A 317 1.32 8.22 -14.59
N TYR A 318 1.62 9.46 -14.20
CA TYR A 318 0.72 10.62 -14.39
C TYR A 318 1.15 11.54 -15.53
N ASP A 319 2.29 11.28 -16.19
CA ASP A 319 2.85 12.19 -17.20
C ASP A 319 1.90 12.44 -18.38
N SER A 320 1.15 11.41 -18.77
CA SER A 320 0.15 11.51 -19.83
C SER A 320 -1.11 12.28 -19.43
N LEU A 321 -1.26 12.68 -18.16
CA LEU A 321 -2.42 13.43 -17.69
C LEU A 321 -2.24 14.94 -17.89
N PRO A 322 -3.33 15.68 -18.13
CA PRO A 322 -3.29 17.14 -18.12
C PRO A 322 -2.70 17.68 -16.81
N GLN A 323 -1.90 18.75 -16.88
CA GLN A 323 -1.22 19.32 -15.70
C GLN A 323 -2.19 19.63 -14.55
N GLU A 324 -3.38 20.14 -14.85
CA GLU A 324 -4.43 20.40 -13.86
C GLU A 324 -4.81 19.13 -13.08
N VAL A 325 -4.90 17.98 -13.74
CA VAL A 325 -5.20 16.70 -13.10
C VAL A 325 -4.02 16.22 -12.26
N GLN A 326 -2.79 16.42 -12.72
CA GLN A 326 -1.59 16.11 -11.92
C GLN A 326 -1.54 16.96 -10.64
N ASP A 327 -1.90 18.24 -10.73
CA ASP A 327 -1.98 19.16 -9.59
C ASP A 327 -3.12 18.75 -8.63
N LEU A 328 -4.25 18.27 -9.15
CA LEU A 328 -5.33 17.70 -8.33
C LEU A 328 -4.89 16.44 -7.60
N ILE A 329 -4.18 15.52 -8.26
CA ILE A 329 -3.65 14.29 -7.66
C ILE A 329 -2.68 14.62 -6.53
N THR A 330 -1.65 15.41 -6.83
CA THR A 330 -0.59 15.76 -5.85
C THR A 330 -1.11 16.69 -4.75
N GLY A 331 -2.10 17.52 -5.08
CA GLY A 331 -2.70 18.50 -4.19
C GLY A 331 -3.82 17.95 -3.31
N ARG A 332 -4.62 16.96 -3.73
CA ARG A 332 -5.83 16.52 -2.98
C ARG A 332 -5.76 15.09 -2.46
N ILE A 333 -5.02 14.20 -3.11
CA ILE A 333 -4.89 12.82 -2.63
C ILE A 333 -3.94 12.82 -1.43
N ILE A 334 -4.49 12.52 -0.26
CA ILE A 334 -3.80 12.65 1.03
C ILE A 334 -2.55 11.76 1.07
N GLU A 335 -2.62 10.60 0.43
CA GLU A 335 -1.51 9.66 0.32
C GLU A 335 -0.35 10.14 -0.55
N ALA A 336 -0.62 11.01 -1.54
CA ALA A 336 0.35 11.51 -2.50
C ALA A 336 1.13 12.74 -1.99
N ARG A 337 0.75 13.31 -0.84
CA ARG A 337 1.42 14.49 -0.29
C ARG A 337 2.68 14.13 0.52
N PRO A 338 3.69 15.02 0.56
CA PRO A 338 4.88 14.86 1.40
C PRO A 338 4.54 14.65 2.88
N ALA A 339 5.23 13.72 3.56
CA ALA A 339 5.06 13.51 5.01
C ALA A 339 5.27 14.78 5.84
N LEU A 340 6.17 15.67 5.39
CA LEU A 340 6.46 16.92 6.10
C LEU A 340 5.21 17.80 6.22
N ALA A 341 4.34 17.84 5.21
CA ALA A 341 3.09 18.59 5.27
C ALA A 341 2.19 18.12 6.42
N TYR A 342 2.20 16.82 6.73
CA TYR A 342 1.42 16.23 7.83
C TYR A 342 2.07 16.34 9.20
N LEU A 343 3.40 16.51 9.28
CA LEU A 343 4.07 16.76 10.56
C LEU A 343 3.76 18.16 11.09
N TRP A 344 3.50 19.11 10.20
CA TRP A 344 3.10 20.48 10.55
C TRP A 344 1.57 20.66 10.65
N ALA A 345 0.79 19.71 10.12
CA ALA A 345 -0.67 19.74 10.23
C ALA A 345 -1.15 19.27 11.61
N ALA A 346 -2.16 19.94 12.16
CA ALA A 346 -2.76 19.60 13.46
C ALA A 346 -3.60 18.29 13.45
N ASN A 347 -3.50 17.45 12.42
CA ASN A 347 -4.26 16.21 12.27
C ASN A 347 -3.51 14.96 12.78
N GLY A 348 -2.23 15.08 13.11
CA GLY A 348 -1.45 14.00 13.73
C GLY A 348 -1.15 12.79 12.84
N LEU A 349 -1.52 12.83 11.55
CA LEU A 349 -1.36 11.72 10.62
C LEU A 349 0.11 11.40 10.36
N GLY A 350 0.92 12.43 10.07
CA GLY A 350 2.37 12.31 9.87
C GLY A 350 3.07 11.79 11.12
N PHE A 351 2.59 12.21 12.30
CA PHE A 351 3.10 11.71 13.57
C PHE A 351 2.86 10.21 13.73
N ARG A 352 1.67 9.70 13.37
CA ARG A 352 1.34 8.28 13.54
C ARG A 352 2.01 7.38 12.49
N PHE A 353 2.05 7.81 11.23
CA PHE A 353 2.57 7.00 10.13
C PHE A 353 4.10 7.00 10.06
N VAL A 354 4.73 8.16 10.21
CA VAL A 354 6.14 8.36 9.81
C VAL A 354 7.08 8.42 11.00
N VAL A 355 6.69 9.04 12.12
CA VAL A 355 7.58 9.17 13.30
C VAL A 355 8.05 7.82 13.85
N PRO A 356 7.20 6.79 14.06
CA PRO A 356 7.71 5.50 14.53
C PRO A 356 8.73 4.89 13.56
N ALA A 357 8.52 5.02 12.25
CA ALA A 357 9.47 4.56 11.24
C ALA A 357 10.79 5.34 11.30
N ALA A 358 10.72 6.67 11.35
CA ALA A 358 11.87 7.56 11.48
C ALA A 358 12.68 7.28 12.76
N MET A 359 12.01 7.11 13.90
CA MET A 359 12.67 6.78 15.16
C MET A 359 13.30 5.39 15.13
N ALA A 360 12.66 4.40 14.49
CA ALA A 360 13.24 3.06 14.36
C ALA A 360 14.54 3.09 13.55
N VAL A 361 14.60 3.83 12.44
CA VAL A 361 15.81 3.95 11.63
C VAL A 361 16.88 4.79 12.30
N LEU A 362 16.52 5.88 12.99
CA LEU A 362 17.48 6.73 13.73
C LEU A 362 18.13 5.98 14.89
N VAL A 363 17.32 5.36 15.76
CA VAL A 363 17.83 4.57 16.89
C VAL A 363 18.59 3.34 16.36
N GLY A 364 18.08 2.69 15.32
CA GLY A 364 18.77 1.56 14.70
C GLY A 364 20.12 1.94 14.10
N SER A 365 20.23 3.08 13.43
CA SER A 365 21.50 3.63 12.94
C SER A 365 22.47 3.90 14.08
N ALA A 366 22.01 4.47 15.20
CA ALA A 366 22.84 4.69 16.38
C ALA A 366 23.36 3.38 16.99
N VAL A 367 22.49 2.36 17.12
CA VAL A 367 22.87 1.02 17.60
C VAL A 367 23.87 0.36 16.64
N TRP A 368 23.64 0.44 15.34
CA TRP A 368 24.53 -0.11 14.32
C TRP A 368 25.90 0.57 14.32
N GLY A 369 25.94 1.90 14.46
CA GLY A 369 27.17 2.69 14.58
C GLY A 369 27.94 2.36 15.86
N TRP A 370 27.24 2.25 16.99
CA TRP A 370 27.84 1.86 18.27
C TRP A 370 28.46 0.46 18.24
N GLN A 371 27.75 -0.53 17.67
CA GLN A 371 28.31 -1.88 17.49
C GLN A 371 29.51 -1.87 16.54
N THR A 372 29.47 -1.05 15.49
CA THR A 372 30.58 -0.91 14.54
C THR A 372 31.81 -0.32 15.23
N TRP A 373 31.65 0.73 16.03
CA TRP A 373 32.73 1.35 16.80
C TRP A 373 33.37 0.38 17.79
N ARG A 374 32.56 -0.48 18.43
CA ARG A 374 33.07 -1.51 19.36
C ARG A 374 33.61 -2.77 18.70
N GLY A 375 33.43 -2.94 17.39
CA GLY A 375 33.75 -4.20 16.71
C GLY A 375 32.80 -5.36 17.04
N ASP A 376 31.63 -5.07 17.60
CA ASP A 376 30.66 -6.04 18.11
C ASP A 376 29.63 -6.47 17.04
N GLY A 377 28.88 -7.54 17.33
CA GLY A 377 27.60 -7.84 16.67
C GLY A 377 27.67 -8.62 15.35
N GLY A 378 28.85 -8.83 14.74
CA GLY A 378 29.09 -9.77 13.63
C GLY A 378 27.95 -9.89 12.60
N ALA A 379 27.33 -11.06 12.52
CA ALA A 379 26.22 -11.33 11.60
C ALA A 379 24.92 -10.58 11.94
N ALA A 380 24.62 -10.34 13.22
CA ALA A 380 23.44 -9.60 13.63
C ALA A 380 23.53 -8.12 13.22
N ARG A 381 24.72 -7.50 13.38
CA ARG A 381 25.01 -6.15 12.89
C ARG A 381 24.86 -6.03 11.37
N ALA A 382 25.35 -7.04 10.62
CA ALA A 382 25.20 -7.06 9.18
C ALA A 382 23.72 -7.15 8.74
N ARG A 383 22.90 -7.95 9.43
CA ARG A 383 21.45 -8.03 9.17
C ARG A 383 20.73 -6.74 9.56
N LEU A 384 21.11 -6.12 10.67
CA LEU A 384 20.60 -4.81 11.08
C LEU A 384 20.90 -3.75 10.02
N GLY A 385 22.10 -3.76 9.43
CA GLY A 385 22.44 -2.87 8.32
C GLY A 385 21.53 -3.05 7.10
N VAL A 386 21.16 -4.29 6.75
CA VAL A 386 20.18 -4.54 5.67
C VAL A 386 18.80 -4.02 6.04
N LEU A 387 18.31 -4.27 7.26
CA LEU A 387 17.03 -3.71 7.72
C LEU A 387 17.03 -2.17 7.67
N LEU A 388 18.15 -1.53 8.02
CA LEU A 388 18.29 -0.08 7.96
C LEU A 388 18.23 0.45 6.53
N LEU A 389 18.84 -0.22 5.55
CA LEU A 389 18.75 0.22 4.14
C LEU A 389 17.28 0.29 3.67
N PHE A 390 16.49 -0.75 3.99
CA PHE A 390 15.08 -0.79 3.63
C PHE A 390 14.23 0.17 4.47
N GLY A 391 14.52 0.31 5.77
CA GLY A 391 13.83 1.28 6.62
C GLY A 391 14.06 2.72 6.16
N TRP A 392 15.31 3.09 5.85
CA TRP A 392 15.64 4.41 5.31
C TRP A 392 15.02 4.66 3.95
N LEU A 393 14.93 3.64 3.08
CA LEU A 393 14.20 3.76 1.82
C LEU A 393 12.75 4.20 2.05
N GLY A 394 12.03 3.56 2.98
CA GLY A 394 10.67 3.95 3.32
C GLY A 394 10.57 5.35 3.92
N VAL A 395 11.46 5.71 4.86
CA VAL A 395 11.44 7.03 5.51
C VAL A 395 11.77 8.16 4.53
N ILE A 396 12.74 7.95 3.64
CA ILE A 396 13.09 8.93 2.59
C ILE A 396 11.96 9.02 1.57
N GLY A 397 11.38 7.89 1.15
CA GLY A 397 10.22 7.86 0.28
C GLY A 397 9.06 8.67 0.85
N ALA A 398 8.80 8.52 2.15
CA ALA A 398 7.75 9.26 2.86
C ALA A 398 7.91 10.79 2.74
N LEU A 399 9.14 11.31 2.61
CA LEU A 399 9.39 12.74 2.42
C LEU A 399 8.87 13.26 1.08
N PHE A 400 8.73 12.40 0.07
CA PHE A 400 8.14 12.73 -1.22
C PHE A 400 6.63 12.51 -1.21
N GLN A 401 6.19 11.34 -0.75
CA GLN A 401 4.77 11.01 -0.58
C GLN A 401 4.62 10.14 0.67
N ILE A 402 3.73 10.50 1.59
CA ILE A 402 3.58 9.79 2.88
C ILE A 402 3.33 8.30 2.70
N ARG A 403 2.59 7.90 1.64
CA ARG A 403 2.38 6.49 1.31
C ARG A 403 3.69 5.74 1.13
N LEU A 404 4.72 6.31 0.51
CA LEU A 404 5.96 5.59 0.19
C LEU A 404 6.73 5.05 1.42
N VAL A 405 6.29 5.35 2.65
CA VAL A 405 6.71 4.62 3.85
C VAL A 405 6.52 3.10 3.73
N LEU A 406 5.54 2.61 2.93
CA LEU A 406 5.36 1.17 2.66
C LEU A 406 6.56 0.51 1.97
N MET A 407 7.42 1.26 1.27
CA MET A 407 8.68 0.71 0.75
C MET A 407 9.59 0.16 1.86
N GLY A 408 9.46 0.68 3.08
CA GLY A 408 10.16 0.21 4.28
C GLY A 408 9.36 -0.77 5.13
N ALA A 409 8.08 -1.02 4.83
CA ALA A 409 7.19 -1.81 5.68
C ALA A 409 7.66 -3.26 5.89
N ALA A 410 8.33 -3.84 4.90
CA ALA A 410 8.94 -5.16 5.00
C ALA A 410 10.01 -5.27 6.11
N ALA A 411 10.70 -4.17 6.40
CA ALA A 411 11.85 -4.15 7.33
C ALA A 411 11.51 -3.55 8.69
N LEU A 412 10.65 -2.55 8.74
CA LEU A 412 10.46 -1.69 9.91
C LEU A 412 10.02 -2.45 11.18
N PRO A 413 9.01 -3.35 11.15
CA PRO A 413 8.64 -4.09 12.36
C PRO A 413 9.76 -5.00 12.88
N MET A 414 10.50 -5.65 11.97
CA MET A 414 11.67 -6.46 12.33
C MET A 414 12.82 -5.61 12.87
N LEU A 415 13.02 -4.41 12.32
CA LEU A 415 14.00 -3.43 12.78
C LEU A 415 13.69 -2.97 14.20
N MET A 416 12.43 -2.58 14.47
CA MET A 416 11.97 -2.19 15.81
C MET A 416 12.24 -3.32 16.81
N GLY A 417 11.87 -4.55 16.46
CA GLY A 417 12.12 -5.73 17.30
C GLY A 417 13.60 -5.97 17.57
N ALA A 418 14.44 -5.95 16.53
CA ALA A 418 15.88 -6.16 16.65
C ALA A 418 16.55 -5.09 17.51
N VAL A 419 16.22 -3.81 17.29
CA VAL A 419 16.81 -2.67 18.01
C VAL A 419 16.47 -2.73 19.50
N VAL A 420 15.20 -2.89 19.85
CA VAL A 420 14.79 -2.95 21.26
C VAL A 420 15.42 -4.17 21.95
N ALA A 421 15.44 -5.34 21.30
CA ALA A 421 16.07 -6.53 21.87
C ALA A 421 17.58 -6.36 22.08
N MET A 422 18.29 -5.72 21.15
CA MET A 422 19.72 -5.44 21.28
C MET A 422 20.00 -4.46 22.42
N LEU A 423 19.17 -3.43 22.60
CA LEU A 423 19.28 -2.49 23.72
C LEU A 423 18.97 -3.16 25.07
N LEU A 424 17.98 -4.05 25.13
CA LEU A 424 17.69 -4.85 26.33
C LEU A 424 18.88 -5.74 26.71
N ALA A 425 19.47 -6.43 25.73
CA ALA A 425 20.64 -7.27 25.96
C ALA A 425 21.84 -6.43 26.47
N ALA A 426 22.13 -5.30 25.82
CA ALA A 426 23.20 -4.40 26.25
C ALA A 426 22.98 -3.86 27.68
N GLY A 427 21.74 -3.57 28.06
CA GLY A 427 21.39 -3.17 29.42
C GLY A 427 21.63 -4.28 30.46
N ARG A 428 21.23 -5.52 30.15
CA ARG A 428 21.46 -6.70 31.01
C ARG A 428 22.95 -7.02 31.19
N GLU A 429 23.74 -6.76 30.15
CA GLU A 429 25.20 -6.91 30.16
C GLU A 429 25.92 -5.74 30.87
N GLY A 430 25.17 -4.78 31.45
CA GLY A 430 25.74 -3.65 32.16
C GLY A 430 26.41 -2.59 31.27
N ARG A 431 26.25 -2.68 29.94
CA ARG A 431 26.92 -1.78 28.98
C ARG A 431 26.46 -0.33 29.06
N PHE A 432 25.34 -0.07 29.73
CA PHE A 432 24.80 1.27 29.99
C PHE A 432 24.94 1.73 31.46
N GLY A 433 25.72 1.00 32.27
CA GLY A 433 25.91 1.33 33.69
C GLY A 433 24.59 1.47 34.44
N ARG A 434 24.40 2.61 35.13
CA ARG A 434 23.20 2.89 35.95
C ARG A 434 21.89 2.98 35.15
N LEU A 435 21.96 3.20 33.84
CA LEU A 435 20.75 3.32 33.00
C LEU A 435 20.06 1.97 32.76
N GLY A 436 20.77 0.84 32.93
CA GLY A 436 20.21 -0.50 32.78
C GLY A 436 19.44 -0.69 31.47
N ALA A 437 18.17 -1.08 31.56
CA ALA A 437 17.25 -1.26 30.43
C ALA A 437 16.55 0.04 29.94
N GLY A 438 16.83 1.18 30.56
CA GLY A 438 16.21 2.48 30.25
C GLY A 438 16.23 2.84 28.75
N PRO A 439 17.37 2.72 28.04
CA PRO A 439 17.42 3.00 26.59
C PRO A 439 16.47 2.12 25.77
N ALA A 440 16.26 0.87 26.18
CA ALA A 440 15.33 -0.02 25.50
C ALA A 440 13.86 0.37 25.73
N PHE A 441 13.51 0.81 26.95
CA PHE A 441 12.18 1.35 27.23
C PHE A 441 11.90 2.64 26.45
N VAL A 442 12.89 3.52 26.35
CA VAL A 442 12.81 4.74 25.52
C VAL A 442 12.62 4.37 24.04
N ALA A 443 13.42 3.44 23.52
CA ALA A 443 13.28 2.98 22.14
C ALA A 443 11.89 2.35 21.87
N ALA A 444 11.41 1.48 22.76
CA ALA A 444 10.07 0.88 22.66
C ALA A 444 8.96 1.94 22.76
N GLY A 445 9.13 2.93 23.65
CA GLY A 445 8.22 4.06 23.79
C GLY A 445 8.10 4.86 22.49
N LEU A 446 9.23 5.27 21.93
CA LEU A 446 9.31 6.10 20.73
C LEU A 446 8.86 5.38 19.45
N THR A 447 9.11 4.08 19.33
CA THR A 447 8.86 3.33 18.10
C THR A 447 7.55 2.55 18.07
N LEU A 448 6.97 2.20 19.23
CA LEU A 448 5.80 1.32 19.31
C LEU A 448 4.61 1.98 20.03
N MET A 449 4.85 2.62 21.17
CA MET A 449 3.79 3.01 22.09
C MET A 449 3.28 4.43 21.85
N LEU A 450 4.18 5.38 21.59
CA LEU A 450 3.84 6.79 21.47
C LEU A 450 2.85 7.11 20.33
N PRO A 451 2.95 6.52 19.12
CA PRO A 451 1.97 6.76 18.05
C PRO A 451 0.58 6.21 18.38
N THR A 452 0.55 5.01 18.96
CA THR A 452 -0.69 4.30 19.35
C THR A 452 -1.39 5.05 20.48
N LEU A 453 -0.63 5.46 21.51
CA LEU A 453 -1.14 6.25 22.63
C LEU A 453 -1.64 7.62 22.16
N TYR A 454 -0.88 8.30 21.31
CA TYR A 454 -1.31 9.56 20.70
C TYR A 454 -2.62 9.37 19.93
N GLY A 455 -2.74 8.31 19.11
CA GLY A 455 -3.96 7.99 18.39
C GLY A 455 -5.17 7.71 19.28
N ALA A 456 -4.98 6.95 20.36
CA ALA A 456 -6.02 6.70 21.35
C ALA A 456 -6.49 7.98 22.06
N LEU A 457 -5.54 8.86 22.43
CA LEU A 457 -5.84 10.12 23.13
C LEU A 457 -6.50 11.19 22.23
N THR A 458 -6.27 11.13 20.92
CA THR A 458 -6.76 12.12 19.95
C THR A 458 -7.92 11.59 19.09
N GLY A 459 -8.54 10.46 19.47
CA GLY A 459 -9.73 9.93 18.83
C GLY A 459 -9.52 9.30 17.44
N GLY A 460 -8.27 9.13 17.00
CA GLY A 460 -7.95 8.57 15.68
C GLY A 460 -7.29 7.19 15.71
N GLY A 461 -7.40 6.46 16.82
CA GLY A 461 -6.90 5.09 16.98
C GLY A 461 -7.82 3.99 16.43
N GLY A 462 -8.89 4.33 15.72
CA GLY A 462 -9.84 3.37 15.16
C GLY A 462 -9.23 2.53 14.03
N ALA A 463 -9.61 1.25 13.95
CA ALA A 463 -9.29 0.38 12.82
C ALA A 463 -9.95 0.93 11.54
N GLY A 464 -9.23 1.00 10.42
CA GLY A 464 -9.82 1.42 9.16
C GLY A 464 -10.24 2.89 9.12
N ALA A 465 -9.74 3.73 10.04
CA ALA A 465 -9.85 5.17 9.90
C ALA A 465 -9.21 5.57 8.56
N ALA A 466 -10.04 6.01 7.62
CA ALA A 466 -9.55 6.64 6.40
C ALA A 466 -8.58 7.75 6.79
N MET A 467 -7.56 7.98 5.96
CA MET A 467 -6.66 9.12 6.13
C MET A 467 -7.46 10.41 5.89
N THR A 468 -8.29 10.83 6.83
CA THR A 468 -9.11 12.04 6.72
C THR A 468 -8.48 13.17 7.51
N THR A 469 -8.49 14.35 6.93
CA THR A 469 -8.04 15.59 7.57
C THR A 469 -9.26 16.40 7.99
N SER A 470 -10.15 15.84 8.82
CA SER A 470 -11.30 16.61 9.28
C SER A 470 -10.87 17.59 10.37
N ASP A 471 -10.90 18.89 10.06
CA ASP A 471 -10.99 19.93 11.09
C ASP A 471 -12.34 19.81 11.80
N ALA A 472 -12.33 19.68 13.13
CA ALA A 472 -13.49 19.35 13.96
C ALA A 472 -14.61 20.42 14.02
N ARG A 473 -14.61 21.42 13.12
CA ARG A 473 -15.58 22.52 13.08
C ARG A 473 -16.38 22.61 11.76
N MET A 474 -16.22 21.68 10.82
CA MET A 474 -16.82 21.77 9.48
C MET A 474 -17.40 20.44 9.00
N VAL A 475 -18.52 20.48 8.25
CA VAL A 475 -19.09 19.29 7.57
C VAL A 475 -18.28 19.04 6.30
N ASP A 476 -17.48 17.98 6.33
CA ASP A 476 -16.74 17.48 5.18
C ASP A 476 -17.72 16.92 4.14
N ALA A 477 -17.43 17.09 2.85
CA ALA A 477 -18.17 16.45 1.77
C ALA A 477 -18.21 14.93 1.96
N ASP A 478 -17.26 14.31 2.65
CA ASP A 478 -17.26 12.88 2.95
C ASP A 478 -18.21 12.46 4.08
N ALA A 479 -18.80 13.40 4.83
CA ALA A 479 -19.73 13.11 5.92
C ALA A 479 -21.01 12.38 5.45
N CYS A 480 -21.41 12.58 4.18
CA CYS A 480 -22.57 11.91 3.60
C CYS A 480 -22.26 10.58 2.87
N ARG A 481 -21.04 10.02 3.03
CA ARG A 481 -20.68 8.69 2.48
C ARG A 481 -21.25 7.50 3.29
N LYS A 482 -22.09 7.76 4.31
CA LYS A 482 -22.64 6.68 5.15
C LYS A 482 -23.53 5.74 4.34
N PRO A 483 -23.50 4.42 4.57
CA PRO A 483 -24.18 3.45 3.71
C PRO A 483 -25.69 3.69 3.59
N ASP A 484 -26.37 3.96 4.70
CA ASP A 484 -27.82 4.18 4.69
C ASP A 484 -28.23 5.45 3.94
N LEU A 485 -27.39 6.50 4.00
CA LEU A 485 -27.61 7.73 3.23
C LEU A 485 -27.52 7.42 1.74
N LEU A 486 -26.46 6.74 1.29
CA LEU A 486 -26.28 6.42 -0.12
C LEU A 486 -27.36 5.46 -0.64
N ARG A 487 -27.78 4.47 0.15
CA ARG A 487 -28.89 3.57 -0.23
C ARG A 487 -30.20 4.30 -0.46
N SER A 488 -30.44 5.43 0.20
CA SER A 488 -31.65 6.22 0.00
C SER A 488 -31.79 6.73 -1.45
N LEU A 489 -30.68 6.82 -2.20
CA LEU A 489 -30.69 7.15 -3.63
C LEU A 489 -31.43 6.09 -4.45
N ASN A 490 -31.52 4.84 -3.98
CA ASN A 490 -32.28 3.80 -4.69
C ASN A 490 -33.80 4.05 -4.73
N THR A 491 -34.29 5.10 -4.07
CA THR A 491 -35.70 5.54 -4.16
C THR A 491 -35.99 6.30 -5.46
N VAL A 492 -34.96 6.74 -6.19
CA VAL A 492 -35.11 7.47 -7.46
C VAL A 492 -34.76 6.57 -8.66
N PRO A 493 -35.30 6.86 -9.86
CA PRO A 493 -35.01 6.07 -11.07
C PRO A 493 -33.52 5.99 -11.37
N GLU A 494 -33.10 4.90 -12.01
CA GLU A 494 -31.71 4.73 -12.47
C GLU A 494 -31.27 5.91 -13.35
N GLY A 495 -30.01 6.30 -13.17
CA GLY A 495 -29.40 7.40 -13.90
C GLY A 495 -27.93 7.55 -13.55
N VAL A 496 -27.27 8.46 -14.27
CA VAL A 496 -25.84 8.73 -14.18
C VAL A 496 -25.60 9.95 -13.29
N ILE A 497 -24.82 9.76 -12.21
CA ILE A 497 -24.61 10.77 -11.17
C ILE A 497 -23.24 11.45 -11.32
N LEU A 498 -23.25 12.79 -11.36
CA LEU A 498 -22.07 13.62 -11.12
C LEU A 498 -21.95 13.92 -9.62
N SER A 499 -20.82 13.57 -9.03
CA SER A 499 -20.52 13.74 -7.60
C SER A 499 -19.04 14.08 -7.40
N SER A 500 -18.63 14.51 -6.19
CA SER A 500 -17.21 14.63 -5.90
C SER A 500 -16.51 13.26 -5.97
N SER A 501 -15.20 13.23 -6.25
CA SER A 501 -14.47 12.00 -6.57
C SER A 501 -14.59 10.91 -5.50
N SER A 502 -14.78 11.29 -4.23
CA SER A 502 -14.90 10.36 -3.10
C SER A 502 -16.19 9.52 -3.08
N TYR A 503 -17.22 9.91 -3.84
CA TYR A 503 -18.51 9.19 -3.88
C TYR A 503 -18.59 8.09 -4.92
N GLY A 504 -17.74 8.10 -5.95
CA GLY A 504 -17.87 7.22 -7.11
C GLY A 504 -18.01 5.74 -6.74
N PRO A 505 -16.99 5.13 -6.10
CA PRO A 505 -17.05 3.71 -5.75
C PRO A 505 -18.17 3.36 -4.75
N PRO A 506 -18.41 4.11 -3.65
CA PRO A 506 -19.57 3.88 -2.78
C PRO A 506 -20.92 3.91 -3.51
N LEU A 507 -21.10 4.82 -4.48
CA LEU A 507 -22.32 4.87 -5.30
C LEU A 507 -22.49 3.58 -6.11
N LEU A 508 -21.42 3.10 -6.75
CA LEU A 508 -21.47 1.86 -7.53
C LEU A 508 -21.75 0.61 -6.67
N LEU A 509 -21.25 0.62 -5.43
CA LEU A 509 -21.44 -0.47 -4.48
C LEU A 509 -22.86 -0.54 -3.94
N LEU A 510 -23.43 0.60 -3.55
CA LEU A 510 -24.65 0.64 -2.74
C LEU A 510 -25.91 0.97 -3.53
N THR A 511 -25.77 1.42 -4.77
CA THR A 511 -26.90 1.89 -5.57
C THR A 511 -26.98 1.20 -6.93
N HIS A 512 -28.11 1.38 -7.62
CA HIS A 512 -28.25 0.99 -9.02
C HIS A 512 -27.69 2.04 -10.00
N HIS A 513 -27.26 3.21 -9.53
CA HIS A 513 -26.81 4.31 -10.39
C HIS A 513 -25.40 4.13 -10.95
N ALA A 514 -25.09 4.85 -12.03
CA ALA A 514 -23.72 4.98 -12.53
C ALA A 514 -23.04 6.25 -11.99
N ALA A 515 -21.72 6.30 -12.03
CA ALA A 515 -20.92 7.41 -11.50
C ALA A 515 -20.01 8.03 -12.57
N LEU A 516 -19.91 9.36 -12.60
CA LEU A 516 -19.07 10.10 -13.56
C LEU A 516 -17.71 10.53 -13.00
N ALA A 517 -17.42 10.20 -11.75
CA ALA A 517 -16.21 10.63 -11.06
C ALA A 517 -15.63 9.54 -10.17
N GLY A 518 -14.30 9.50 -10.07
CA GLY A 518 -13.56 8.57 -9.23
C GLY A 518 -12.06 8.94 -9.18
N PRO A 519 -11.33 8.53 -8.13
CA PRO A 519 -9.93 8.93 -7.94
C PRO A 519 -8.94 8.08 -8.77
N TYR A 520 -9.23 7.83 -10.05
CA TYR A 520 -8.50 6.84 -10.86
C TYR A 520 -7.79 7.46 -12.05
N HIS A 521 -6.47 7.34 -12.08
CA HIS A 521 -5.60 8.02 -13.05
C HIS A 521 -5.65 7.46 -14.47
N ARG A 522 -6.32 6.33 -14.72
CA ARG A 522 -6.56 5.83 -16.09
C ARG A 522 -7.56 6.69 -16.87
N SER A 523 -8.27 7.61 -16.20
CA SER A 523 -9.10 8.62 -16.86
C SER A 523 -8.91 9.99 -16.23
N ALA A 524 -8.39 10.94 -17.02
CA ALA A 524 -8.33 12.34 -16.63
C ALA A 524 -9.73 12.90 -16.31
N ASP A 525 -10.74 12.46 -17.07
CA ASP A 525 -12.13 12.89 -16.88
C ASP A 525 -12.71 12.38 -15.56
N ALA A 526 -12.42 11.15 -15.15
CA ALA A 526 -12.90 10.61 -13.86
C ALA A 526 -12.43 11.48 -12.69
N ILE A 527 -11.18 11.91 -12.71
CA ILE A 527 -10.60 12.77 -11.67
C ILE A 527 -11.15 14.19 -11.79
N ALA A 528 -11.09 14.78 -12.98
CA ALA A 528 -11.49 16.16 -13.21
C ALA A 528 -12.97 16.39 -12.88
N ASN A 529 -13.86 15.48 -13.30
CA ASN A 529 -15.30 15.57 -13.05
C ASN A 529 -15.63 15.63 -11.55
N GLY A 530 -14.85 14.96 -10.70
CA GLY A 530 -15.08 14.93 -9.25
C GLY A 530 -14.41 16.03 -8.45
N ALA A 531 -13.67 16.94 -9.10
CA ALA A 531 -12.96 18.02 -8.43
C ALA A 531 -13.28 19.39 -9.04
N VAL A 532 -12.95 19.59 -10.33
CA VAL A 532 -13.03 20.90 -11.01
C VAL A 532 -14.42 21.55 -10.90
N PRO A 533 -15.54 20.83 -11.15
CA PRO A 533 -16.88 21.42 -11.06
C PRO A 533 -17.27 21.81 -9.63
N PHE A 534 -16.74 21.11 -8.64
CA PHE A 534 -17.06 21.29 -7.22
C PHE A 534 -16.29 22.45 -6.60
N ASP A 535 -15.12 22.78 -7.16
CA ASP A 535 -14.33 23.96 -6.78
C ASP A 535 -14.72 25.22 -7.55
N GLY A 536 -15.34 25.03 -8.72
CA GLY A 536 -15.61 26.09 -9.67
C GLY A 536 -16.82 26.97 -9.36
N ASN A 537 -17.02 27.95 -10.24
CA ASN A 537 -18.21 28.79 -10.27
C ASN A 537 -19.37 28.13 -11.03
N ALA A 538 -20.51 28.82 -11.12
CA ALA A 538 -21.71 28.29 -11.76
C ALA A 538 -21.52 27.93 -13.24
N ALA A 539 -20.68 28.66 -13.98
CA ALA A 539 -20.41 28.37 -15.38
C ALA A 539 -19.63 27.05 -15.53
N VAL A 540 -18.63 26.82 -14.67
CA VAL A 540 -17.81 25.60 -14.67
C VAL A 540 -18.67 24.37 -14.34
N LEU A 541 -19.49 24.43 -13.29
CA LEU A 541 -20.36 23.30 -12.90
C LEU A 541 -21.38 22.98 -14.00
N ARG A 542 -22.02 23.99 -14.59
CA ARG A 542 -22.99 23.80 -15.68
C ARG A 542 -22.35 23.22 -16.94
N ALA A 543 -21.16 23.71 -17.30
CA ALA A 543 -20.42 23.16 -18.43
C ALA A 543 -20.05 21.69 -18.20
N ALA A 544 -19.71 21.31 -16.97
CA ALA A 544 -19.44 19.91 -16.63
C ALA A 544 -20.71 19.05 -16.77
N LEU A 545 -21.84 19.48 -16.20
CA LEU A 545 -23.12 18.76 -16.32
C LEU A 545 -23.55 18.55 -17.77
N ALA A 546 -23.37 19.57 -18.62
CA ALA A 546 -23.68 19.48 -20.05
C ALA A 546 -22.73 18.53 -20.78
N ARG A 547 -21.42 18.61 -20.51
CA ARG A 547 -20.38 17.77 -21.14
C ARG A 547 -20.53 16.30 -20.77
N THR A 548 -20.78 16.00 -19.50
CA THR A 548 -20.84 14.61 -19.00
C THR A 548 -22.18 13.95 -19.27
N GLY A 549 -23.21 14.74 -19.59
CA GLY A 549 -24.56 14.22 -19.76
C GLY A 549 -25.14 13.63 -18.49
N ALA A 550 -24.76 14.15 -17.31
CA ALA A 550 -25.31 13.69 -16.03
C ALA A 550 -26.83 13.83 -15.97
N ASP A 551 -27.50 12.84 -15.39
CA ASP A 551 -28.93 12.90 -15.06
C ASP A 551 -29.15 13.59 -13.72
N TYR A 552 -28.21 13.38 -12.79
CA TYR A 552 -28.25 13.92 -11.45
C TYR A 552 -26.92 14.52 -11.01
N LEU A 553 -27.00 15.58 -10.20
CA LEU A 553 -25.91 16.13 -9.41
C LEU A 553 -26.14 15.75 -7.94
N LEU A 554 -25.15 15.11 -7.32
CA LEU A 554 -25.19 14.74 -5.91
C LEU A 554 -24.25 15.62 -5.07
N LEU A 555 -24.80 16.20 -4.00
CA LEU A 555 -24.10 16.98 -3.01
C LEU A 555 -24.45 16.51 -1.60
N CYS A 556 -23.56 16.77 -0.63
CA CYS A 556 -23.80 16.60 0.79
C CYS A 556 -24.35 17.92 1.35
N ARG A 557 -25.47 17.87 2.06
CA ARG A 557 -26.13 19.08 2.58
C ARG A 557 -25.20 19.83 3.52
N ASP A 558 -25.14 21.15 3.35
CA ASP A 558 -24.30 22.08 4.11
C ASP A 558 -22.78 21.80 4.06
N ALA A 559 -22.34 20.89 3.18
CA ALA A 559 -20.92 20.63 2.98
C ALA A 559 -20.23 21.78 2.22
N ARG A 560 -18.95 21.97 2.51
CA ARG A 560 -18.10 22.89 1.76
C ARG A 560 -17.30 22.15 0.69
N TYR A 561 -17.29 22.73 -0.50
CA TYR A 561 -16.49 22.29 -1.64
C TYR A 561 -15.47 23.38 -2.01
N GLY A 562 -14.29 22.97 -2.48
CA GLY A 562 -13.19 23.91 -2.77
C GLY A 562 -12.78 24.74 -1.56
N ASP A 563 -12.69 26.05 -1.75
CA ASP A 563 -12.40 27.03 -0.68
C ASP A 563 -13.62 27.36 0.21
N GLY A 564 -14.75 26.71 -0.05
CA GLY A 564 -16.01 26.94 0.66
C GLY A 564 -16.86 28.09 0.11
N THR A 565 -16.46 28.68 -1.02
CA THR A 565 -17.23 29.72 -1.72
C THR A 565 -17.75 29.25 -3.09
N SER A 566 -17.44 28.02 -3.47
CA SER A 566 -17.80 27.45 -4.76
C SER A 566 -19.32 27.38 -4.98
N PHE A 567 -19.73 27.29 -6.24
CA PHE A 567 -21.15 27.18 -6.56
C PHE A 567 -21.77 25.90 -5.99
N ALA A 568 -21.02 24.79 -5.97
CA ALA A 568 -21.44 23.54 -5.33
C ALA A 568 -21.70 23.73 -3.82
N THR A 569 -20.88 24.53 -3.12
CA THR A 569 -21.11 24.87 -1.70
C THR A 569 -22.44 25.62 -1.51
N ARG A 570 -22.75 26.57 -2.39
CA ARG A 570 -24.00 27.32 -2.28
C ARG A 570 -25.23 26.46 -2.60
N LEU A 571 -25.14 25.59 -3.60
CA LEU A 571 -26.18 24.60 -3.90
C LEU A 571 -26.41 23.64 -2.71
N ALA A 572 -25.32 23.17 -2.08
CA ALA A 572 -25.39 22.33 -0.89
C ALA A 572 -26.08 23.02 0.30
N ALA A 573 -25.96 24.35 0.39
CA ALA A 573 -26.64 25.20 1.37
C ALA A 573 -28.08 25.59 0.97
N GLY A 574 -28.58 25.10 -0.17
CA GLY A 574 -29.97 25.30 -0.62
C GLY A 574 -30.18 26.42 -1.63
N GLU A 575 -29.12 27.00 -2.22
CA GLU A 575 -29.27 27.90 -3.37
C GLU A 575 -29.98 27.19 -4.52
N ARG A 576 -30.99 27.84 -5.10
CA ARG A 576 -31.70 27.32 -6.28
C ARG A 576 -31.02 27.81 -7.55
N ALA A 577 -30.97 26.94 -8.55
CA ALA A 577 -30.40 27.26 -9.85
C ALA A 577 -31.29 26.76 -10.98
N GLU A 578 -31.43 27.57 -12.02
CA GLU A 578 -32.10 27.16 -13.26
C GLU A 578 -31.42 25.92 -13.87
N GLY A 579 -32.24 24.98 -14.33
CA GLY A 579 -31.82 23.68 -14.87
C GLY A 579 -31.51 22.59 -13.82
N LEU A 580 -31.60 22.91 -12.52
CA LEU A 580 -31.35 21.97 -11.43
C LEU A 580 -32.57 21.88 -10.51
N VAL A 581 -33.28 20.75 -10.58
CA VAL A 581 -34.52 20.54 -9.82
C VAL A 581 -34.27 19.58 -8.65
N PRO A 582 -34.53 19.97 -7.40
CA PRO A 582 -34.40 19.07 -6.26
C PRO A 582 -35.28 17.83 -6.40
N VAL A 583 -34.70 16.66 -6.16
CA VAL A 583 -35.41 15.37 -6.20
C VAL A 583 -35.79 14.96 -4.78
N ALA A 584 -37.07 14.66 -4.56
CA ALA A 584 -37.54 14.10 -3.30
C ALA A 584 -37.31 12.59 -3.22
N GLY A 585 -37.21 12.04 -2.02
CA GLY A 585 -37.01 10.59 -1.79
C GLY A 585 -35.73 10.28 -1.03
N PRO A 586 -34.54 10.73 -1.50
CA PRO A 586 -33.29 10.54 -0.79
C PRO A 586 -33.29 11.19 0.61
N ASP A 587 -32.39 10.72 1.45
CA ASP A 587 -32.20 11.21 2.82
C ASP A 587 -31.95 12.73 2.84
N ALA A 588 -32.44 13.41 3.88
CA ALA A 588 -32.29 14.85 4.03
C ALA A 588 -30.82 15.30 4.22
N ALA A 589 -29.88 14.43 4.53
CA ALA A 589 -28.46 14.78 4.49
C ALA A 589 -27.93 14.92 3.05
N LEU A 590 -28.62 14.35 2.06
CA LEU A 590 -28.26 14.45 0.65
C LEU A 590 -29.00 15.60 -0.04
N VAL A 591 -28.34 16.18 -1.03
CA VAL A 591 -28.91 17.14 -1.97
C VAL A 591 -28.74 16.52 -3.36
N LEU A 592 -29.78 15.85 -3.84
CA LEU A 592 -29.85 15.29 -5.18
C LEU A 592 -30.63 16.25 -6.08
N LEU A 593 -30.00 16.72 -7.15
CA LEU A 593 -30.59 17.64 -8.12
C LEU A 593 -30.68 16.95 -9.48
N GLN A 594 -31.87 16.88 -10.06
CA GLN A 594 -32.08 16.43 -11.44
C GLN A 594 -31.63 17.52 -12.42
N VAL A 595 -30.86 17.11 -13.42
CA VAL A 595 -30.40 17.97 -14.50
C VAL A 595 -31.47 18.02 -15.59
N VAL A 596 -32.10 19.18 -15.76
CA VAL A 596 -33.12 19.41 -16.79
C VAL A 596 -32.44 20.12 -17.96
N ARG A 597 -32.52 19.53 -19.16
CA ARG A 597 -31.89 20.04 -20.38
C ARG A 597 -32.85 20.85 -21.23
#